data_AF-A0A833LG89-F1
#
_entry.id   AF-A0A833LG89-F1
#
_cell.length_a   1.000
_cell.length_b   1.000
_cell.length_c   1.000
_cell.angle_alpha   90.00
_cell.angle_beta   90.00
_cell.angle_gamma   90.00
#
_symmetry.space_group_name_H-M   'P 1'
#
loop_
_entity.id
_entity.type
_entity.pdbx_description
1 polymer ?
#
loop_
_entity_poly.entity_id
_entity_poly.type
_entity_poly.pdbx_seq_one_letter_code
_entity_poly.pdbx_strand_id
1 'polypeptide(L)'
;MGYAQIIEGANCKHLRGKAAVLSGRLRYSNAAAVRYAILEWTGTEDAVTSDVVADWTSATFTAGNFFLASNLIVRAVGSLTPAAATLTNLTALTATLGSSFKNLIVFVWTEGTAAQSSTLDLSLQLERGTVATEREFLPIGHELSLCRYYFERINVADGTDLGTGSSLNASYGNAGISITPKRVAPTFSYSDLSHFKIRVGGGAFVTGLTSLTAPLTANGVGSAYAVKTSAFTTSAYASLQGAADGYLDFSAEL
;
A
#
# COMPACT_ATOMS: atom_id res chain seq x y z
N MET A 1 -18.75 -0.78 5.83
CA MET A 1 -17.39 -0.57 5.26
C MET A 1 -16.40 -1.37 6.08
N GLY A 2 -15.24 -1.75 5.51
CA GLY A 2 -14.18 -2.41 6.27
C GLY A 2 -12.79 -2.05 5.77
N TYR A 3 -11.82 -2.18 6.66
CA TYR A 3 -10.42 -1.86 6.45
C TYR A 3 -9.56 -2.99 7.00
N ALA A 4 -8.69 -3.54 6.15
CA ALA A 4 -7.75 -4.60 6.50
C ALA A 4 -6.33 -4.04 6.49
N GLN A 5 -5.72 -3.90 7.67
CA GLN A 5 -4.29 -3.66 7.78
C GLN A 5 -3.57 -5.00 7.81
N ILE A 6 -2.87 -5.33 6.73
CA ILE A 6 -2.03 -6.53 6.67
C ILE A 6 -0.64 -6.18 7.21
N ILE A 7 -0.11 -7.04 8.07
CA ILE A 7 1.25 -6.97 8.61
C ILE A 7 2.06 -8.09 7.96
N GLU A 8 3.13 -7.71 7.28
CA GLU A 8 4.03 -8.64 6.61
C GLU A 8 4.62 -9.69 7.54
N GLY A 9 4.92 -10.86 6.98
CA GLY A 9 5.50 -11.97 7.73
C GLY A 9 6.80 -11.61 8.43
N ALA A 10 7.67 -10.87 7.73
CA ALA A 10 8.90 -10.34 8.29
C ALA A 10 8.68 -9.49 9.57
N ASN A 11 7.58 -8.74 9.61
CA ASN A 11 7.26 -7.82 10.71
C ASN A 11 6.45 -8.46 11.84
N CYS A 12 5.85 -9.64 11.63
CA CYS A 12 5.01 -10.29 12.65
C CYS A 12 5.53 -11.65 13.14
N LYS A 13 6.56 -12.24 12.51
CA LYS A 13 7.10 -13.56 12.85
C LYS A 13 7.53 -13.71 14.32
N HIS A 14 8.01 -12.64 14.93
CA HIS A 14 8.42 -12.62 16.34
C HIS A 14 7.25 -12.76 17.33
N LEU A 15 6.01 -12.60 16.86
CA LEU A 15 4.78 -12.76 17.65
C LEU A 15 4.22 -14.19 17.63
N ARG A 16 4.80 -15.10 16.83
CA ARG A 16 4.35 -16.50 16.72
C ARG A 16 4.36 -17.21 18.09
N GLY A 17 3.22 -17.79 18.45
CA GLY A 17 3.02 -18.50 19.72
C GLY A 17 3.01 -17.57 20.96
N LYS A 18 2.87 -16.26 20.77
CA LYS A 18 2.84 -15.26 21.86
C LYS A 18 1.47 -14.61 21.97
N ALA A 19 1.20 -14.00 23.11
CA ALA A 19 0.06 -13.09 23.24
C ALA A 19 0.36 -11.77 22.52
N ALA A 20 -0.66 -11.23 21.87
CA ALA A 20 -0.66 -9.88 21.34
C ALA A 20 -1.92 -9.14 21.79
N VAL A 21 -1.80 -7.83 21.94
CA VAL A 21 -2.89 -6.94 22.33
C VAL A 21 -3.05 -5.84 21.29
N LEU A 22 -4.28 -5.66 20.81
CA LEU A 22 -4.69 -4.57 19.94
C LEU A 22 -5.35 -3.49 20.80
N SER A 23 -4.86 -2.26 20.67
CA SER A 23 -5.39 -1.09 21.36
C SER A 23 -5.45 0.09 20.39
N GLY A 24 -6.06 1.19 20.83
CA GLY A 24 -6.09 2.41 20.03
C GLY A 24 -7.29 3.30 20.28
N ARG A 25 -7.54 4.18 19.31
CA ARG A 25 -8.72 5.03 19.24
C ARG A 25 -9.34 4.97 17.86
N LEU A 26 -10.65 5.17 17.81
CA LEU A 26 -11.38 5.35 16.57
C LEU A 26 -12.35 6.51 16.70
N ARG A 27 -12.71 7.09 15.56
CA ARG A 27 -13.81 8.04 15.44
C ARG A 27 -14.65 7.64 14.24
N TYR A 28 -15.93 7.36 14.46
CA TYR A 28 -16.88 7.07 13.40
C TYR A 28 -17.87 8.23 13.28
N SER A 29 -18.16 8.68 12.07
CA SER A 29 -19.10 9.79 11.84
C SER A 29 -20.52 9.51 12.35
N ASN A 30 -20.88 8.24 12.56
CA ASN A 30 -22.19 7.82 13.02
C ASN A 30 -22.09 7.13 14.39
N ALA A 31 -23.22 7.07 15.11
CA ALA A 31 -23.34 6.29 16.33
C ALA A 31 -23.80 4.86 15.97
N ALA A 32 -22.86 4.00 15.59
CA ALA A 32 -23.13 2.59 15.32
C ALA A 32 -21.95 1.72 15.75
N ALA A 33 -22.18 0.42 15.91
CA ALA A 33 -21.14 -0.51 16.30
C ALA A 33 -20.03 -0.56 15.25
N VAL A 34 -18.79 -0.47 15.73
CA VAL A 34 -17.57 -0.72 14.98
C VAL A 34 -16.92 -1.95 15.61
N ARG A 35 -16.63 -2.93 14.77
CA ARG A 35 -15.97 -4.18 15.17
C ARG A 35 -14.56 -4.22 14.67
N TYR A 36 -13.76 -5.02 15.35
CA TYR A 36 -12.35 -5.16 15.05
C TYR A 36 -11.88 -6.57 15.40
N ALA A 37 -10.97 -7.10 14.61
CA ALA A 37 -10.50 -8.47 14.75
C ALA A 37 -8.99 -8.57 14.54
N ILE A 38 -8.40 -9.55 15.23
CA ILE A 38 -7.04 -10.04 14.97
C ILE A 38 -7.19 -11.34 14.18
N LEU A 39 -6.69 -11.34 12.95
CA LEU A 39 -6.70 -12.50 12.07
C LEU A 39 -5.28 -12.97 11.78
N GLU A 40 -5.14 -14.26 11.54
CA GLU A 40 -3.92 -14.88 11.05
C GLU A 40 -4.12 -15.38 9.64
N TRP A 41 -3.16 -15.10 8.78
CA TRP A 41 -3.07 -15.71 7.46
C TRP A 41 -2.19 -16.96 7.51
N THR A 42 -2.65 -18.06 6.96
CA THR A 42 -1.90 -19.34 6.91
C THR A 42 -1.53 -19.78 5.50
N GLY A 43 -1.85 -18.99 4.48
CA GLY A 43 -1.52 -19.27 3.09
C GLY A 43 -0.05 -18.97 2.77
N THR A 44 0.24 -18.56 1.54
CA THR A 44 1.58 -18.11 1.14
C THR A 44 1.91 -16.79 1.86
N GLU A 45 3.12 -16.73 2.43
CA GLU A 45 3.62 -15.54 3.14
C GLU A 45 3.68 -14.34 2.18
N ASP A 46 3.13 -13.22 2.64
CA ASP A 46 3.05 -11.97 1.86
C ASP A 46 2.38 -12.14 0.49
N ALA A 47 1.39 -13.03 0.40
CA ALA A 47 0.44 -13.12 -0.71
C ALA A 47 -0.98 -13.24 -0.14
N VAL A 48 -1.33 -12.25 0.69
CA VAL A 48 -2.56 -12.18 1.48
C VAL A 48 -3.64 -11.48 0.66
N THR A 49 -4.86 -12.00 0.67
CA THR A 49 -6.01 -11.30 0.08
C THR A 49 -6.51 -10.20 1.02
N SER A 50 -6.63 -8.97 0.53
CA SER A 50 -7.17 -7.84 1.29
C SER A 50 -8.67 -7.97 1.57
N ASP A 51 -9.41 -8.63 0.68
CA ASP A 51 -10.79 -9.04 0.92
C ASP A 51 -10.83 -10.30 1.79
N VAL A 52 -11.05 -10.09 3.09
CA VAL A 52 -11.09 -11.15 4.12
C VAL A 52 -12.51 -11.57 4.49
N VAL A 53 -13.53 -10.92 3.94
CA VAL A 53 -14.93 -11.10 4.31
C VAL A 53 -15.61 -12.04 3.32
N ALA A 54 -16.21 -13.11 3.81
CA ALA A 54 -17.02 -14.02 3.00
C ALA A 54 -18.48 -13.56 2.91
N ASP A 55 -19.04 -13.08 4.03
CA ASP A 55 -20.44 -12.68 4.12
C ASP A 55 -20.63 -11.52 5.09
N TRP A 56 -20.91 -10.34 4.54
CA TRP A 56 -21.19 -9.12 5.28
C TRP A 56 -22.47 -9.16 6.12
N THR A 57 -23.36 -10.11 5.86
CA THR A 57 -24.63 -10.28 6.57
C THR A 57 -24.53 -11.27 7.74
N SER A 58 -23.42 -12.00 7.85
CA SER A 58 -23.22 -12.98 8.91
C SER A 58 -23.02 -12.31 10.27
N ALA A 59 -23.79 -12.75 11.26
CA ALA A 59 -23.58 -12.39 12.67
C ALA A 59 -22.60 -13.34 13.39
N THR A 60 -22.04 -14.33 12.68
CA THR A 60 -21.10 -15.32 13.22
C THR A 60 -19.68 -14.98 12.77
N PHE A 61 -18.90 -14.35 13.65
CA PHE A 61 -17.57 -13.81 13.34
C PHE A 61 -16.46 -14.87 13.42
N THR A 62 -16.59 -15.95 12.66
CA THR A 62 -15.59 -17.03 12.55
C THR A 62 -15.20 -17.27 11.08
N ALA A 63 -14.12 -18.03 10.87
CA ALA A 63 -13.72 -18.45 9.52
C ALA A 63 -14.78 -19.37 8.90
N GLY A 64 -15.12 -19.12 7.64
CA GLY A 64 -16.19 -19.82 6.90
C GLY A 64 -17.60 -19.31 7.16
N ASN A 65 -17.76 -18.27 7.99
CA ASN A 65 -19.02 -17.55 8.19
C ASN A 65 -18.83 -16.10 7.73
N PHE A 66 -18.60 -15.15 8.65
CA PHE A 66 -18.31 -13.76 8.29
C PHE A 66 -16.98 -13.64 7.53
N PHE A 67 -15.93 -14.36 7.96
CA PHE A 67 -14.61 -14.34 7.33
C PHE A 67 -14.44 -15.49 6.34
N LEU A 68 -13.54 -15.35 5.35
CA LEU A 68 -13.17 -16.44 4.44
C LEU A 68 -12.75 -17.69 5.22
N ALA A 69 -13.12 -18.87 4.71
CA ALA A 69 -12.79 -20.16 5.33
C ALA A 69 -11.31 -20.51 5.15
N SER A 70 -10.79 -20.31 3.93
CA SER A 70 -9.44 -20.70 3.56
C SER A 70 -8.43 -19.68 4.03
N ASN A 71 -7.29 -20.18 4.52
CA ASN A 71 -6.11 -19.39 4.89
C ASN A 71 -6.31 -18.35 6.01
N LEU A 72 -7.48 -18.28 6.66
CA LEU A 72 -7.73 -17.36 7.77
C LEU A 72 -8.04 -18.10 9.06
N ILE A 73 -7.44 -17.63 10.16
CA ILE A 73 -7.82 -18.00 11.51
C ILE A 73 -8.21 -16.71 12.25
N VAL A 74 -9.42 -16.69 12.81
CA VAL A 74 -9.89 -15.59 13.65
C VAL A 74 -9.41 -15.81 15.08
N ARG A 75 -8.57 -14.91 15.61
CA ARG A 75 -8.00 -15.05 16.95
C ARG A 75 -8.82 -14.34 18.02
N ALA A 76 -9.35 -13.17 17.70
CA ALA A 76 -10.24 -12.45 18.58
C ALA A 76 -11.07 -11.45 17.78
N VAL A 77 -12.27 -11.14 18.28
CA VAL A 77 -13.18 -10.14 17.74
C VAL A 77 -13.68 -9.26 18.89
N GLY A 78 -13.53 -7.95 18.75
CA GLY A 78 -14.05 -6.93 19.65
C GLY A 78 -15.16 -6.12 18.99
N SER A 79 -15.88 -5.35 19.81
CA SER A 79 -16.91 -4.43 19.36
C SER A 79 -16.93 -3.20 20.27
N LEU A 80 -17.17 -2.04 19.67
CA LEU A 80 -17.35 -0.76 20.34
C LEU A 80 -18.38 0.07 19.59
N THR A 81 -19.33 0.68 20.31
CA THR A 81 -20.26 1.65 19.73
C THR A 81 -19.85 3.06 20.17
N PRO A 82 -19.07 3.81 19.36
CA PRO A 82 -18.73 5.19 19.67
C PRO A 82 -19.96 6.10 19.56
N ALA A 83 -19.93 7.23 20.28
CA ALA A 83 -20.81 8.34 19.95
C ALA A 83 -20.40 8.92 18.59
N ALA A 84 -21.38 9.41 17.82
CA ALA A 84 -21.15 9.98 16.50
C ALA A 84 -20.08 11.09 16.54
N ALA A 85 -19.16 11.04 15.58
CA ALA A 85 -18.03 11.96 15.40
C ALA A 85 -17.16 12.18 16.65
N THR A 86 -17.18 11.25 17.61
CA THR A 86 -16.41 11.36 18.86
C THR A 86 -15.26 10.37 18.87
N LEU A 87 -14.05 10.87 19.15
CA LEU A 87 -12.88 10.02 19.32
C LEU A 87 -13.03 9.17 20.59
N THR A 88 -13.00 7.85 20.44
CA THR A 88 -13.27 6.89 21.51
C THR A 88 -12.14 5.88 21.61
N ASN A 89 -11.71 5.53 22.83
CA ASN A 89 -10.73 4.47 23.06
C ASN A 89 -11.35 3.11 22.72
N LEU A 90 -10.58 2.26 22.02
CA LEU A 90 -10.93 0.86 21.85
C LEU A 90 -10.83 0.14 23.21
N THR A 91 -11.76 -0.78 23.44
CA THR A 91 -11.55 -1.83 24.45
C THR A 91 -10.42 -2.72 23.95
N ALA A 92 -9.33 -2.81 24.72
CA ALA A 92 -8.17 -3.60 24.33
C ALA A 92 -8.55 -5.05 24.02
N LEU A 93 -8.08 -5.56 22.88
CA LEU A 93 -8.38 -6.91 22.40
C LEU A 93 -7.12 -7.75 22.44
N THR A 94 -7.07 -8.67 23.40
CA THR A 94 -5.94 -9.58 23.59
C THR A 94 -6.22 -10.94 22.97
N ALA A 95 -5.25 -11.51 22.27
CA ALA A 95 -5.33 -12.86 21.73
C ALA A 95 -4.01 -13.61 21.84
N THR A 96 -4.07 -14.93 22.06
CA THR A 96 -2.91 -15.81 21.89
C THR A 96 -2.80 -16.19 20.42
N LEU A 97 -1.66 -15.87 19.82
CA LEU A 97 -1.40 -16.13 18.41
C LEU A 97 -0.86 -17.55 18.20
N GLY A 98 -1.13 -18.11 17.03
CA GLY A 98 -0.62 -19.39 16.56
C GLY A 98 0.88 -19.36 16.33
N SER A 99 1.48 -20.55 16.27
CA SER A 99 2.93 -20.71 16.06
C SER A 99 3.33 -20.72 14.58
N SER A 100 2.38 -20.78 13.64
CA SER A 100 2.62 -21.07 12.22
C SER A 100 2.07 -20.05 11.23
N PHE A 101 1.37 -18.99 11.70
CA PHE A 101 0.83 -17.97 10.79
C PHE A 101 1.93 -17.31 9.96
N LYS A 102 1.61 -16.95 8.73
CA LYS A 102 2.52 -16.26 7.82
C LYS A 102 2.40 -14.76 7.93
N ASN A 103 1.18 -14.23 8.03
CA ASN A 103 0.91 -12.81 8.21
C ASN A 103 -0.11 -12.59 9.33
N LEU A 104 -0.14 -11.37 9.86
CA LEU A 104 -1.23 -10.92 10.73
C LEU A 104 -2.07 -9.90 9.98
N ILE A 105 -3.36 -9.86 10.30
CA ILE A 105 -4.29 -8.88 9.75
C ILE A 105 -5.08 -8.27 10.90
N VAL A 106 -5.06 -6.95 11.00
CA VAL A 106 -6.00 -6.20 11.83
C VAL A 106 -7.13 -5.75 10.93
N PHE A 107 -8.32 -6.29 11.16
CA PHE A 107 -9.50 -5.94 10.39
C PHE A 107 -10.44 -5.10 11.22
N VAL A 108 -10.89 -3.95 10.71
CA VAL A 108 -11.87 -3.08 11.38
C VAL A 108 -13.03 -2.82 10.43
N TRP A 109 -14.26 -2.93 10.91
CA TRP A 109 -15.44 -2.72 10.08
C TRP A 109 -16.60 -2.10 10.85
N THR A 110 -17.44 -1.36 10.13
CA THR A 110 -18.69 -0.81 10.67
C THR A 110 -19.80 -1.85 10.54
N GLU A 111 -20.64 -1.99 11.55
CA GLU A 111 -21.90 -2.71 11.40
C GLU A 111 -22.94 -1.85 10.67
N GLY A 112 -23.79 -2.54 9.90
CA GLY A 112 -24.82 -1.90 9.09
C GLY A 112 -24.29 -1.22 7.83
N THR A 113 -25.22 -0.71 7.04
CA THR A 113 -24.91 0.02 5.81
C THR A 113 -24.31 1.37 6.16
N ALA A 114 -23.06 1.58 5.77
CA ALA A 114 -22.44 2.90 5.84
C ALA A 114 -22.85 3.74 4.64
N ALA A 115 -23.19 5.01 4.86
CA ALA A 115 -23.42 5.95 3.78
C ALA A 115 -22.08 6.29 3.09
N GLN A 116 -22.11 6.73 1.83
CA GLN A 116 -20.89 7.14 1.11
C GLN A 116 -20.18 8.33 1.78
N SER A 117 -20.91 9.14 2.55
CA SER A 117 -20.38 10.26 3.33
C SER A 117 -19.88 9.87 4.72
N SER A 118 -20.05 8.61 5.14
CA SER A 118 -19.58 8.17 6.45
C SER A 118 -18.05 8.12 6.47
N THR A 119 -17.45 8.56 7.57
CA THR A 119 -15.99 8.55 7.77
C THR A 119 -15.62 7.71 8.97
N LEU A 120 -14.55 6.94 8.84
CA LEU A 120 -13.98 6.13 9.92
C LEU A 120 -12.49 6.48 10.05
N ASP A 121 -12.14 7.13 11.14
CA ASP A 121 -10.76 7.47 11.47
C ASP A 121 -10.22 6.44 12.46
N LEU A 122 -9.04 5.90 12.16
CA LEU A 122 -8.41 4.82 12.93
C LEU A 122 -7.03 5.24 13.43
N SER A 123 -6.74 4.83 14.66
CA SER A 123 -5.46 5.08 15.31
C SER A 123 -5.15 3.88 16.19
N LEU A 124 -4.53 2.85 15.62
CA LEU A 124 -4.38 1.53 16.25
C LEU A 124 -2.92 1.23 16.60
N GLN A 125 -2.71 0.31 17.54
CA GLN A 125 -1.41 -0.26 17.91
C GLN A 125 -1.63 -1.74 18.22
N LEU A 126 -0.85 -2.60 17.57
CA LEU A 126 -0.78 -4.04 17.88
C LEU A 126 0.60 -4.33 18.44
N GLU A 127 0.66 -4.90 19.63
CA GLU A 127 1.93 -5.14 20.31
C GLU A 127 1.95 -6.47 21.05
N ARG A 128 3.16 -6.94 21.36
CA ARG A 128 3.36 -8.17 22.12
C ARG A 128 2.97 -7.97 23.58
N GLY A 129 2.14 -8.87 24.11
CA GLY A 129 1.77 -8.89 25.51
C GLY A 129 0.29 -9.12 25.70
N THR A 130 -0.15 -8.98 26.95
CA THR A 130 -1.56 -9.11 27.35
C THR A 130 -2.17 -7.79 27.79
N VAL A 131 -1.35 -6.75 27.94
CA VAL A 131 -1.73 -5.42 28.43
C VAL A 131 -1.22 -4.37 27.45
N ALA A 132 -2.10 -3.46 27.04
CA ALA A 132 -1.75 -2.38 26.14
C ALA A 132 -0.83 -1.37 26.85
N THR A 133 0.23 -0.96 26.18
CA THR A 133 1.15 0.07 26.67
C THR A 133 0.64 1.46 26.29
N GLU A 134 1.33 2.50 26.75
CA GLU A 134 1.05 3.85 26.29
C GLU A 134 1.32 3.95 24.78
N ARG A 135 0.46 4.67 24.08
CA ARG A 135 0.50 4.73 22.63
C ARG A 135 1.75 5.47 22.16
N GLU A 136 2.53 4.80 21.32
CA GLU A 136 3.69 5.39 20.67
C GLU A 136 3.29 5.93 19.28
N PHE A 137 3.82 7.09 18.92
CA PHE A 137 3.65 7.65 17.58
C PHE A 137 4.97 7.55 16.83
N LEU A 138 4.92 6.97 15.64
CA LEU A 138 6.06 6.98 14.75
C LEU A 138 6.32 8.42 14.28
N PRO A 139 7.59 8.88 14.26
CA PRO A 139 7.94 10.14 13.63
C PRO A 139 7.46 10.16 12.18
N ILE A 140 6.99 11.32 11.71
CA ILE A 140 6.39 11.46 10.37
C ILE A 140 7.31 10.97 9.23
N GLY A 141 8.62 11.12 9.38
CA GLY A 141 9.60 10.63 8.41
C GLY A 141 9.67 9.10 8.33
N HIS A 142 9.50 8.40 9.45
CA HIS A 142 9.40 6.93 9.48
C HIS A 142 8.09 6.48 8.84
N GLU A 143 6.97 7.12 9.19
CA GLU A 143 5.66 6.82 8.59
C GLU A 143 5.71 6.98 7.07
N LEU A 144 6.25 8.10 6.56
CA LEU A 144 6.41 8.33 5.13
C LEU A 144 7.33 7.29 4.47
N SER A 145 8.38 6.86 5.16
CA SER A 145 9.29 5.82 4.64
C SER A 145 8.60 4.47 4.54
N LEU A 146 7.75 4.13 5.52
CA LEU A 146 6.91 2.92 5.48
C LEU A 146 5.88 3.02 4.35
N CYS A 147 5.19 4.16 4.19
CA CYS A 147 4.28 4.36 3.06
C CYS A 147 5.01 4.20 1.72
N ARG A 148 6.19 4.83 1.59
CA ARG A 148 7.04 4.73 0.38
C ARG A 148 7.55 3.32 0.13
N TYR A 149 7.68 2.47 1.13
CA TYR A 149 8.05 1.07 0.93
C TYR A 149 7.00 0.29 0.13
N TYR A 150 5.72 0.67 0.25
CA TYR A 150 4.61 0.06 -0.48
C TYR A 150 4.22 0.83 -1.74
N PHE A 151 4.15 2.16 -1.67
CA PHE A 151 3.70 2.99 -2.78
C PHE A 151 4.47 4.29 -2.86
N GLU A 152 4.93 4.66 -4.05
CA GLU A 152 5.52 5.97 -4.29
C GLU A 152 5.00 6.57 -5.59
N ARG A 153 4.56 7.82 -5.48
CA ARG A 153 4.20 8.67 -6.60
C ARG A 153 5.28 9.73 -6.81
N ILE A 154 5.75 9.83 -8.04
CA ILE A 154 6.54 10.98 -8.50
C ILE A 154 5.60 11.88 -9.28
N ASN A 155 5.31 13.05 -8.71
CA ASN A 155 4.60 14.09 -9.46
C ASN A 155 5.54 14.69 -10.48
N VAL A 156 5.04 14.91 -11.70
CA VAL A 156 5.79 15.50 -12.79
C VAL A 156 5.12 16.79 -13.22
N ALA A 157 5.92 17.78 -13.58
CA ALA A 157 5.50 19.02 -14.21
C ALA A 157 6.38 19.28 -15.43
N ASP A 158 6.01 20.25 -16.27
CA ASP A 158 6.84 20.61 -17.43
C ASP A 158 8.29 20.94 -17.01
N GLY A 159 9.25 20.28 -17.66
CA GLY A 159 10.68 20.46 -17.40
C GLY A 159 11.22 19.72 -16.18
N THR A 160 10.40 18.96 -15.45
CA THR A 160 10.89 18.08 -14.37
C THR A 160 11.75 16.97 -14.98
N ASP A 161 13.03 16.90 -14.63
CA ASP A 161 13.92 15.83 -15.08
C ASP A 161 13.72 14.58 -14.21
N LEU A 162 13.34 13.47 -14.85
CA LEU A 162 13.01 12.20 -14.19
C LEU A 162 14.15 11.20 -14.28
N GLY A 163 15.07 11.40 -15.22
CA GLY A 163 16.19 10.52 -15.43
C GLY A 163 16.96 10.86 -16.70
N THR A 164 18.25 10.50 -16.69
CA THR A 164 19.14 10.66 -17.84
C THR A 164 19.67 9.31 -18.28
N GLY A 165 19.91 9.16 -19.58
CA GLY A 165 20.48 7.97 -20.21
C GLY A 165 20.77 8.23 -21.68
N SER A 166 20.44 7.24 -22.51
CA SER A 166 20.72 7.28 -23.94
C SER A 166 19.62 6.64 -24.76
N SER A 167 19.49 7.02 -26.02
CA SER A 167 18.68 6.29 -27.00
C SER A 167 19.39 5.02 -27.47
N LEU A 168 18.73 3.88 -27.32
CA LEU A 168 19.30 2.57 -27.68
C LEU A 168 19.26 2.31 -29.19
N ASN A 169 18.28 2.89 -29.87
CA ASN A 169 18.12 2.87 -31.32
C ASN A 169 17.13 3.98 -31.73
N ALA A 170 16.72 4.01 -33.00
CA ALA A 170 15.83 5.04 -33.54
C ALA A 170 14.42 5.11 -32.92
N SER A 171 14.02 4.10 -32.16
CA SER A 171 12.68 3.97 -31.58
C SER A 171 12.63 3.98 -30.04
N TYR A 172 13.77 3.81 -29.37
CA TYR A 172 13.82 3.61 -27.91
C TYR A 172 14.78 4.60 -27.24
N GLY A 173 14.22 5.43 -26.35
CA GLY A 173 14.96 6.22 -25.36
C GLY A 173 15.00 5.48 -24.03
N ASN A 174 16.15 5.46 -23.37
CA ASN A 174 16.33 4.92 -22.02
C ASN A 174 16.81 6.02 -21.07
N ALA A 175 16.26 6.05 -19.86
CA ALA A 175 16.68 6.93 -18.78
C ALA A 175 16.77 6.15 -17.47
N GLY A 176 17.87 6.29 -16.73
CA GLY A 176 17.98 5.71 -15.39
C GLY A 176 16.99 6.38 -14.43
N ILE A 177 16.30 5.59 -13.63
CA ILE A 177 15.38 6.08 -12.60
C ILE A 177 15.60 5.32 -11.29
N SER A 178 15.47 6.03 -10.18
CA SER A 178 15.58 5.48 -8.84
C SER A 178 14.43 5.95 -7.97
N ILE A 179 13.85 5.02 -7.24
CA ILE A 179 12.83 5.24 -6.22
C ILE A 179 13.27 4.60 -4.91
N THR A 180 12.52 4.82 -3.85
CA THR A 180 12.77 4.15 -2.56
C THR A 180 12.67 2.63 -2.75
N PRO A 181 13.56 1.81 -2.12
CA PRO A 181 13.40 0.37 -2.12
C PRO A 181 11.98 -0.04 -1.72
N LYS A 182 11.48 -1.07 -2.39
CA LYS A 182 10.13 -1.60 -2.25
C LYS A 182 10.15 -2.99 -1.67
N ARG A 183 9.02 -3.38 -1.09
CA ARG A 183 8.75 -4.74 -0.64
C ARG A 183 9.01 -5.80 -1.71
N VAL A 184 8.51 -5.57 -2.92
CA VAL A 184 8.68 -6.42 -4.10
C VAL A 184 9.00 -5.55 -5.31
N ALA A 185 9.38 -6.16 -6.43
CA ALA A 185 9.48 -5.43 -7.69
C ALA A 185 8.15 -4.70 -7.97
N PRO A 186 8.13 -3.37 -8.06
CA PRO A 186 6.89 -2.63 -8.13
C PRO A 186 6.23 -2.73 -9.50
N THR A 187 4.91 -2.66 -9.50
CA THR A 187 4.12 -2.36 -10.68
C THR A 187 4.24 -0.88 -11.02
N PHE A 188 4.43 -0.59 -12.31
CA PHE A 188 4.59 0.76 -12.83
C PHE A 188 3.31 1.21 -13.54
N SER A 189 2.84 2.40 -13.21
CA SER A 189 1.79 3.08 -13.96
C SER A 189 2.09 4.57 -14.07
N TYR A 190 1.34 5.26 -14.93
CA TYR A 190 1.53 6.67 -15.19
C TYR A 190 0.20 7.31 -15.57
N SER A 191 0.15 8.65 -15.47
CA SER A 191 -1.01 9.47 -15.82
C SER A 191 -1.41 9.39 -17.30
N ASP A 192 -0.64 10.00 -18.20
CA ASP A 192 -0.85 10.01 -19.66
C ASP A 192 0.49 10.17 -20.38
N LEU A 193 0.67 9.57 -21.57
CA LEU A 193 1.92 9.66 -22.33
C LEU A 193 2.26 11.09 -22.79
N SER A 194 1.26 11.95 -22.97
CA SER A 194 1.44 13.36 -23.32
C SER A 194 2.07 14.19 -22.20
N HIS A 195 2.05 13.71 -20.95
CA HIS A 195 2.70 14.35 -19.82
C HIS A 195 4.22 14.13 -19.79
N PHE A 196 4.78 13.38 -20.75
CA PHE A 196 6.19 13.05 -20.82
C PHE A 196 6.79 13.41 -22.17
N LYS A 197 8.06 13.80 -22.16
CA LYS A 197 8.88 14.06 -23.35
C LYS A 197 10.30 13.58 -23.13
N ILE A 198 11.01 13.30 -24.23
CA ILE A 198 12.44 12.98 -24.17
C ILE A 198 13.22 14.17 -24.72
N ARG A 199 14.13 14.71 -23.91
CA ARG A 199 15.14 15.66 -24.39
C ARG A 199 16.26 14.87 -25.06
N VAL A 200 16.56 15.17 -26.32
CA VAL A 200 17.64 14.54 -27.08
C VAL A 200 18.84 15.47 -27.24
N GLY A 201 19.97 14.92 -27.70
CA GLY A 201 21.17 15.70 -28.04
C GLY A 201 20.84 16.89 -28.94
N GLY A 202 21.45 18.05 -28.65
CA GLY A 202 21.13 19.32 -29.32
C GLY A 202 19.95 20.10 -28.71
N GLY A 203 19.28 19.56 -27.69
CA GLY A 203 18.28 20.28 -26.91
C GLY A 203 16.84 20.20 -27.44
N ALA A 204 16.61 19.45 -28.52
CA ALA A 204 15.27 19.19 -29.05
C ALA A 204 14.49 18.23 -28.13
N PHE A 205 13.15 18.26 -28.26
CA PHE A 205 12.25 17.39 -27.52
C PHE A 205 11.49 16.44 -28.46
N VAL A 206 11.45 15.17 -28.07
CA VAL A 206 10.60 14.14 -28.68
C VAL A 206 9.34 14.02 -27.84
N THR A 207 8.18 14.28 -28.44
CA THR A 207 6.86 14.22 -27.82
C THR A 207 5.97 13.16 -28.49
N GLY A 208 4.78 12.92 -27.93
CA GLY A 208 3.81 11.98 -28.47
C GLY A 208 4.32 10.53 -28.43
N LEU A 209 4.89 10.14 -27.27
CA LEU A 209 5.37 8.80 -27.01
C LEU A 209 4.25 7.76 -27.24
N THR A 210 4.63 6.56 -27.67
CA THR A 210 3.68 5.45 -27.89
C THR A 210 3.64 4.49 -26.71
N SER A 211 4.69 4.46 -25.90
CA SER A 211 4.69 3.75 -24.62
C SER A 211 5.78 4.28 -23.70
N LEU A 212 5.56 4.05 -22.40
CA LEU A 212 6.50 4.27 -21.32
C LEU A 212 6.46 3.05 -20.41
N THR A 213 7.62 2.47 -20.09
CA THR A 213 7.73 1.37 -19.13
C THR A 213 8.90 1.64 -18.18
N ALA A 214 8.82 1.15 -16.95
CA ALA A 214 9.93 1.25 -15.99
C ALA A 214 10.03 -0.07 -15.19
N PRO A 215 10.66 -1.12 -15.75
CA PRO A 215 10.93 -2.34 -15.00
C PRO A 215 11.95 -2.04 -13.91
N LEU A 216 11.51 -2.05 -12.66
CA LEU A 216 12.34 -1.83 -11.48
C LEU A 216 12.48 -3.11 -10.67
N THR A 217 13.64 -3.27 -10.06
CA THR A 217 13.84 -4.28 -9.01
C THR A 217 13.26 -3.80 -7.68
N ALA A 218 13.13 -4.70 -6.70
CA ALA A 218 12.75 -4.32 -5.34
C ALA A 218 13.72 -3.31 -4.70
N ASN A 219 14.96 -3.21 -5.18
CA ASN A 219 15.90 -2.19 -4.73
C ASN A 219 15.55 -0.77 -5.20
N GLY A 220 14.51 -0.60 -6.02
CA GLY A 220 14.04 0.69 -6.49
C GLY A 220 14.87 1.29 -7.62
N VAL A 221 15.77 0.51 -8.24
CA VAL A 221 16.65 0.99 -9.31
C VAL A 221 16.37 0.22 -10.60
N GLY A 222 16.40 0.95 -11.71
CA GLY A 222 16.32 0.40 -13.06
C GLY A 222 16.28 1.52 -14.10
N SER A 223 15.65 1.24 -15.24
CA SER A 223 15.53 2.21 -16.30
C SER A 223 14.09 2.37 -16.77
N ALA A 224 13.71 3.60 -17.07
CA ALA A 224 12.53 3.92 -17.84
C ALA A 224 12.85 3.83 -19.34
N TYR A 225 11.96 3.22 -20.11
CA TYR A 225 12.03 3.09 -21.56
C TYR A 225 10.86 3.84 -22.17
N ALA A 226 11.17 4.85 -22.98
CA ALA A 226 10.20 5.62 -23.74
C ALA A 226 10.29 5.23 -25.22
N VAL A 227 9.15 4.96 -25.84
CA VAL A 227 9.10 4.50 -27.24
C VAL A 227 8.49 5.58 -28.12
N LYS A 228 9.15 5.85 -29.24
CA LYS A 228 8.65 6.66 -30.34
C LYS A 228 9.38 6.30 -31.63
N THR A 229 8.65 5.77 -32.62
CA THR A 229 9.24 5.32 -33.88
C THR A 229 9.98 6.43 -34.62
N SER A 230 11.22 6.13 -35.04
CA SER A 230 12.05 6.99 -35.89
C SER A 230 12.29 8.41 -35.36
N ALA A 231 12.33 8.58 -34.03
CA ALA A 231 12.49 9.88 -33.39
C ALA A 231 13.83 10.06 -32.67
N PHE A 232 14.64 9.01 -32.57
CA PHE A 232 15.91 9.04 -31.83
C PHE A 232 17.12 8.79 -32.74
N THR A 233 18.27 9.27 -32.30
CA THR A 233 19.57 8.90 -32.88
C THR A 233 20.20 7.82 -32.00
N THR A 234 20.66 6.70 -32.59
CA THR A 234 21.26 5.61 -31.81
C THR A 234 22.46 6.09 -30.99
N SER A 235 22.55 5.63 -29.74
CA SER A 235 23.60 5.94 -28.76
C SER A 235 23.77 7.43 -28.45
N ALA A 236 22.71 8.23 -28.62
CA ALA A 236 22.72 9.65 -28.29
C ALA A 236 22.17 9.91 -26.89
N TYR A 237 22.45 11.09 -26.34
CA TYR A 237 21.87 11.57 -25.09
C TYR A 237 20.34 11.53 -25.12
N ALA A 238 19.74 11.02 -24.04
CA ALA A 238 18.31 11.07 -23.80
C ALA A 238 18.05 11.41 -22.32
N SER A 239 17.15 12.35 -22.04
CA SER A 239 16.64 12.62 -20.69
C SER A 239 15.12 12.58 -20.71
N LEU A 240 14.55 11.78 -19.81
CA LEU A 240 13.11 11.67 -19.63
C LEU A 240 12.63 12.84 -18.77
N GLN A 241 11.71 13.63 -19.30
CA GLN A 241 11.21 14.83 -18.63
C GLN A 241 9.69 14.88 -18.62
N GLY A 242 9.13 15.60 -17.64
CA GLY A 242 7.74 16.02 -17.69
C GLY A 242 7.50 17.04 -18.81
N ALA A 243 6.36 16.93 -19.48
CA ALA A 243 5.88 17.84 -20.51
C ALA A 243 4.63 18.63 -20.08
N ALA A 244 3.96 18.16 -19.03
CA ALA A 244 2.80 18.76 -18.39
C ALA A 244 2.66 18.18 -16.97
N ASP A 245 1.66 18.63 -16.22
CA ASP A 245 1.34 18.08 -14.91
C ASP A 245 0.85 16.64 -15.03
N GLY A 246 1.49 15.73 -14.31
CA GLY A 246 1.20 14.30 -14.34
C GLY A 246 1.84 13.55 -13.19
N TYR A 247 1.90 12.22 -13.32
CA TYR A 247 2.57 11.37 -12.34
C TYR A 247 3.12 10.07 -12.92
N LEU A 248 4.12 9.52 -12.22
CA LEU A 248 4.56 8.14 -12.26
C LEU A 248 4.24 7.47 -10.92
N ASP A 249 3.61 6.30 -10.97
CA ASP A 249 3.24 5.52 -9.79
C ASP A 249 4.00 4.20 -9.76
N PHE A 250 4.50 3.87 -8.58
CA PHE A 250 5.22 2.63 -8.29
C PHE A 250 4.58 1.93 -7.10
N SER A 251 3.83 0.86 -7.36
CA SER A 251 3.06 0.13 -6.35
C SER A 251 3.63 -1.27 -6.10
N ALA A 252 3.87 -1.59 -4.84
CA ALA A 252 4.27 -2.89 -4.31
C ALA A 252 3.26 -3.40 -3.25
N GLU A 253 2.02 -2.92 -3.33
CA GLU A 253 0.90 -3.34 -2.46
C GLU A 253 0.57 -4.83 -2.59
N LEU A 254 -0.12 -5.36 -1.57
CA LEU A 254 -0.62 -6.75 -1.48
C LEU A 254 -1.97 -6.94 -2.16
#